data_AF-A0A7X8U271-F1
#
_entry.id   AF-A0A7X8U271-F1
#
_cell.length_a   1.000
_cell.length_b   1.000
_cell.length_c   1.000
_cell.angle_alpha   90.00
_cell.angle_beta   90.00
_cell.angle_gamma   90.00
#
_symmetry.space_group_name_H-M   'P 1'
#
loop_
_entity.id
_entity.type
_entity.pdbx_description
1 polymer ?
#
loop_
_entity_poly.entity_id
_entity_poly.type
_entity_poly.pdbx_seq_one_letter_code
_entity_poly.pdbx_strand_id
1 'polypeptide(L)'
;MSNKQVANAQRSLHPYEKKCSSFINHNEHCYYEVDLKGRFTFATDALSASLGYSKEAFLCLDYGQYMLPDTARRVFRVFNHVFSTYQPAKDVYLQVKHTDDSILECDISVYCIFDYRGRVIGFRGSASNIRPCRRIDDLRQSEMKFRMMFEKAPLGIIHFDKYGRVTACNHSFLKMSQPFGQNAFAELGSLTRLNPNLGEAVEKALRGHQAVYQGEYQPNTSGNGIHVEAQAAPITAEDGSSMGALLIISDITERRRYEQTIRHMAYHDFLTGLPNRLLINDRMSVALPQAKRAQTLLAIVYLDLDNFKLINDTLGHIMGDRLLQEVSIRLQSLVRAGDTIARMGGDEFMFLFPSLSQPRDAFQIADKILNSFSSPFNVDQKDILVTASFGISLFPVHGQDSDTLIRNADDALYRAKQQGRNNFQMYAPAVAPLFLERSVTGKDWQYSDKDRIGLPSWRKTNVLDEWEHSGF
;
A
#
# COMPACT_ATOMS: atom_id res chain seq x y z
N MET A 1 -35.47 -1.80 94.70
CA MET A 1 -34.86 -0.46 94.53
C MET A 1 -35.72 0.36 93.58
N SER A 2 -35.79 1.68 93.81
CA SER A 2 -36.87 2.64 93.47
C SER A 2 -37.18 2.83 91.97
N ASN A 3 -38.44 3.19 91.65
CA ASN A 3 -38.93 3.69 90.35
C ASN A 3 -38.05 4.78 89.69
N LYS A 4 -37.14 5.41 90.44
CA LYS A 4 -36.10 6.32 89.90
C LYS A 4 -34.99 5.61 89.10
N GLN A 5 -34.68 4.34 89.34
CA GLN A 5 -33.63 3.61 88.59
C GLN A 5 -34.10 3.13 87.20
N VAL A 6 -35.37 2.73 87.06
CA VAL A 6 -35.97 2.37 85.76
C VAL A 6 -36.20 3.60 84.89
N ALA A 7 -36.67 4.71 85.47
CA ALA A 7 -36.84 5.98 84.77
C ALA A 7 -35.51 6.61 84.33
N ASN A 8 -34.43 6.43 85.10
CA ASN A 8 -33.09 6.87 84.69
C ASN A 8 -32.51 5.97 83.60
N ALA A 9 -32.68 4.64 83.64
CA ALA A 9 -32.23 3.76 82.56
C ALA A 9 -32.95 4.04 81.22
N GLN A 10 -34.25 4.31 81.24
CA GLN A 10 -35.02 4.71 80.05
C GLN A 10 -34.66 6.12 79.55
N ARG A 11 -34.34 7.08 80.44
CA ARG A 11 -33.83 8.41 80.05
C ARG A 11 -32.38 8.41 79.55
N SER A 12 -31.57 7.42 79.93
CA SER A 12 -30.19 7.25 79.46
C SER A 12 -30.09 6.54 78.10
N LEU A 13 -31.07 5.71 77.73
CA LEU A 13 -31.13 5.03 76.42
C LEU A 13 -31.56 5.96 75.28
N HIS A 14 -32.53 6.84 75.54
CA HIS A 14 -33.13 7.69 74.50
C HIS A 14 -32.16 8.67 73.78
N PRO A 15 -31.16 9.28 74.47
CA PRO A 15 -30.14 10.09 73.81
C PRO A 15 -29.13 9.26 73.01
N TYR A 16 -28.82 8.03 73.44
CA TYR A 16 -27.90 7.13 72.74
C TYR A 16 -28.53 6.49 71.49
N GLU A 17 -29.82 6.15 71.54
CA GLU A 17 -30.60 5.70 70.37
C GLU A 17 -30.73 6.83 69.34
N LYS A 18 -31.06 8.06 69.77
CA LYS A 18 -31.09 9.23 68.88
C LYS A 18 -29.72 9.56 68.31
N LYS A 19 -28.64 9.41 69.07
CA LYS A 19 -27.26 9.68 68.62
C LYS A 19 -26.72 8.60 67.68
N CYS A 20 -27.03 7.32 67.89
CA CYS A 20 -26.70 6.25 66.94
C CYS A 20 -27.51 6.38 65.64
N SER A 21 -28.82 6.66 65.74
CA SER A 21 -29.67 6.87 64.57
C SER A 21 -29.24 8.12 63.78
N SER A 22 -28.85 9.22 64.45
CA SER A 22 -28.34 10.41 63.76
C SER A 22 -26.96 10.18 63.13
N PHE A 23 -26.08 9.38 63.75
CA PHE A 23 -24.75 9.09 63.21
C PHE A 23 -24.80 8.19 61.97
N ILE A 24 -25.70 7.21 61.95
CA ILE A 24 -25.93 6.35 60.78
C ILE A 24 -26.61 7.13 59.64
N ASN A 25 -27.54 8.03 59.95
CA ASN A 25 -28.27 8.80 58.94
C ASN A 25 -27.43 9.93 58.28
N HIS A 26 -26.31 10.35 58.88
CA HIS A 26 -25.39 11.37 58.33
C HIS A 26 -24.20 10.78 57.55
N ASN A 27 -24.06 9.45 57.48
CA ASN A 27 -22.99 8.83 56.68
C ASN A 27 -23.44 8.69 55.21
N GLU A 28 -22.51 8.94 54.28
CA GLU A 28 -22.71 8.75 52.82
C GLU A 28 -22.93 7.27 52.41
N HIS A 29 -22.96 6.35 53.37
CA HIS A 29 -23.17 4.93 53.12
C HIS A 29 -24.65 4.59 52.97
N CYS A 30 -24.98 3.86 51.90
CA CYS A 30 -26.32 3.32 51.69
C CYS A 30 -26.55 2.15 52.66
N TYR A 31 -27.33 2.38 53.72
CA TYR A 31 -27.62 1.42 54.77
C TYR A 31 -29.13 1.24 54.92
N TYR A 32 -29.55 0.02 55.26
CA TYR A 32 -30.95 -0.33 55.46
C TYR A 32 -31.16 -1.37 56.55
N GLU A 33 -32.38 -1.37 57.08
CA GLU A 33 -32.92 -2.43 57.94
C GLU A 33 -34.30 -2.83 57.41
N VAL A 34 -34.58 -4.13 57.46
CA VAL A 34 -35.86 -4.71 57.05
C VAL A 34 -36.38 -5.67 58.11
N ASP A 35 -37.70 -5.80 58.21
CA ASP A 35 -38.34 -6.82 59.04
C ASP A 35 -38.20 -8.23 58.43
N LEU A 36 -38.72 -9.24 59.13
CA LEU A 36 -38.71 -10.63 58.64
C LEU A 36 -39.53 -10.85 57.35
N LYS A 37 -40.40 -9.91 56.98
CA LYS A 37 -41.19 -9.94 55.74
C LYS A 37 -40.48 -9.20 54.60
N GLY A 38 -39.31 -8.60 54.84
CA GLY A 38 -38.55 -7.85 53.86
C GLY A 38 -39.02 -6.40 53.68
N ARG A 39 -39.84 -5.87 54.60
CA ARG A 39 -40.28 -4.46 54.56
C ARG A 39 -39.25 -3.58 55.24
N PHE A 40 -38.93 -2.44 54.64
CA PHE A 40 -37.98 -1.49 55.22
C PHE A 40 -38.49 -0.92 56.54
N THR A 41 -37.71 -1.13 57.61
CA THR A 41 -37.91 -0.50 58.92
C THR A 41 -37.02 0.72 59.09
N PHE A 42 -35.90 0.77 58.35
CA PHE A 42 -34.99 1.90 58.32
C PHE A 42 -34.23 1.95 56.99
N ALA A 43 -33.93 3.15 56.50
CA ALA A 43 -33.05 3.37 55.35
C ALA A 43 -32.38 4.74 55.49
N THR A 44 -31.11 4.84 55.08
CA THR A 44 -30.41 6.13 55.03
C THR A 44 -30.88 6.97 53.85
N ASP A 45 -30.66 8.29 53.95
CA ASP A 45 -31.06 9.23 52.89
C ASP A 45 -30.28 8.95 51.60
N ALA A 46 -29.02 8.49 51.70
CA ALA A 46 -28.19 8.07 50.58
C ALA A 46 -28.80 6.89 49.78
N LEU A 47 -29.38 5.90 50.48
CA LEU A 47 -30.02 4.76 49.81
C LEU A 47 -31.33 5.19 49.13
N SER A 48 -32.13 6.01 49.80
CA SER A 48 -33.41 6.50 49.28
C SER A 48 -33.19 7.35 48.01
N ALA A 49 -32.20 8.24 48.04
CA ALA A 49 -31.81 9.08 46.91
C ALA A 49 -31.24 8.26 45.74
N SER A 50 -30.44 7.21 46.02
CA SER A 50 -29.86 6.36 44.98
C SER A 50 -30.90 5.55 44.19
N LEU A 51 -32.06 5.26 44.79
CA LEU A 51 -33.18 4.55 44.14
C LEU A 51 -34.27 5.51 43.64
N GLY A 52 -34.13 6.82 43.87
CA GLY A 52 -35.02 7.86 43.36
C GLY A 52 -36.35 8.01 44.10
N TYR A 53 -36.48 7.43 45.30
CA TYR A 53 -37.69 7.49 46.13
C TYR A 53 -37.54 8.51 47.27
N SER A 54 -38.65 9.15 47.68
CA SER A 54 -38.69 9.87 48.96
C SER A 54 -38.63 8.90 50.14
N LYS A 55 -38.14 9.36 51.30
CA LYS A 55 -37.97 8.52 52.49
C LYS A 55 -39.28 7.87 52.96
N GLU A 56 -40.37 8.62 52.91
CA GLU A 56 -41.71 8.16 53.31
C GLU A 56 -42.27 7.11 52.34
N ALA A 57 -41.98 7.26 51.04
CA ALA A 57 -42.38 6.29 50.03
C ALA A 57 -41.53 5.02 50.13
N PHE A 58 -40.22 5.16 50.38
CA PHE A 58 -39.27 4.06 50.45
C PHE A 58 -39.57 3.07 51.59
N LEU A 59 -39.97 3.58 52.77
CA LEU A 59 -40.36 2.75 53.91
C LEU A 59 -41.67 1.98 53.69
N CYS A 60 -42.48 2.39 52.70
CA CYS A 60 -43.70 1.70 52.33
C CYS A 60 -43.51 0.69 51.19
N LEU A 61 -42.30 0.58 50.61
CA LEU A 61 -42.03 -0.34 49.49
C LEU A 61 -41.94 -1.79 49.96
N ASP A 62 -42.54 -2.66 49.17
CA ASP A 62 -42.28 -4.10 49.22
C ASP A 62 -41.18 -4.47 48.20
N TYR A 63 -40.39 -5.50 48.50
CA TYR A 63 -39.28 -5.90 47.63
C TYR A 63 -39.72 -6.38 46.23
N GLY A 64 -40.98 -6.78 46.08
CA GLY A 64 -41.58 -7.04 44.76
C GLY A 64 -41.81 -5.79 43.89
N GLN A 65 -41.74 -4.58 44.45
CA GLN A 65 -42.04 -3.33 43.73
C GLN A 65 -40.80 -2.67 43.12
N TYR A 66 -39.61 -2.91 43.68
CA TYR A 66 -38.34 -2.35 43.19
C TYR A 66 -37.34 -3.42 42.72
N MET A 67 -37.67 -4.71 42.81
CA MET A 67 -36.84 -5.78 42.26
C MET A 67 -37.51 -6.45 41.06
N LEU A 68 -36.68 -6.87 40.09
CA LEU A 68 -37.12 -7.74 39.00
C LEU A 68 -37.52 -9.13 39.56
N PRO A 69 -38.49 -9.85 38.95
CA PRO A 69 -39.01 -11.13 39.47
C PRO A 69 -37.91 -12.18 39.75
N ASP A 70 -36.91 -12.28 38.89
CA ASP A 70 -35.79 -13.21 39.08
C ASP A 70 -34.81 -12.76 40.18
N THR A 71 -34.61 -11.44 40.32
CA THR A 71 -33.81 -10.87 41.41
C THR A 71 -34.48 -11.13 42.76
N ALA A 72 -35.79 -10.92 42.87
CA ALA A 72 -36.55 -11.15 44.10
C ALA A 72 -36.42 -12.61 44.59
N ARG A 73 -36.51 -13.59 43.68
CA ARG A 73 -36.29 -15.01 44.01
C ARG A 73 -34.87 -15.30 44.52
N ARG A 74 -33.86 -14.63 43.95
CA ARG A 74 -32.46 -14.79 44.39
C ARG A 74 -32.24 -14.16 45.77
N VAL A 75 -32.75 -12.96 45.99
CA VAL A 75 -32.69 -12.27 47.29
C VAL A 75 -33.37 -13.07 48.38
N PHE A 76 -34.56 -13.60 48.12
CA PHE A 76 -35.28 -14.44 49.08
C PHE A 76 -34.44 -15.65 49.52
N ARG A 77 -33.74 -16.32 48.59
CA ARG A 77 -32.83 -17.43 48.93
C ARG A 77 -31.66 -16.99 49.80
N VAL A 78 -31.06 -15.83 49.49
CA VAL A 78 -29.95 -15.27 50.27
C VAL A 78 -30.42 -14.92 51.69
N PHE A 79 -31.55 -14.24 51.84
CA PHE A 79 -32.09 -13.85 53.15
C PHE A 79 -32.48 -15.08 53.99
N ASN A 80 -33.10 -16.10 53.39
CA ASN A 80 -33.41 -17.35 54.08
C ASN A 80 -32.14 -18.12 54.51
N HIS A 81 -31.09 -18.09 53.68
CA HIS A 81 -29.82 -18.68 54.05
C HIS A 81 -29.20 -17.96 55.26
N VAL A 82 -29.17 -16.63 55.25
CA VAL A 82 -28.68 -15.80 56.38
C VAL A 82 -29.52 -16.06 57.64
N PHE A 83 -30.85 -16.16 57.50
CA PHE A 83 -31.77 -16.46 58.61
C PHE A 83 -31.52 -17.84 59.23
N SER A 84 -31.27 -18.86 58.40
CA SER A 84 -31.16 -20.25 58.87
C SER A 84 -29.78 -20.60 59.39
N THR A 85 -28.73 -19.93 58.91
CA THR A 85 -27.33 -20.23 59.24
C THR A 85 -26.69 -19.22 60.19
N TYR A 86 -27.33 -18.05 60.37
CA TYR A 86 -26.78 -16.88 61.06
C TYR A 86 -25.47 -16.34 60.45
N GLN A 87 -25.06 -16.85 59.28
CA GLN A 87 -23.89 -16.37 58.57
C GLN A 87 -24.27 -15.19 57.66
N PRO A 88 -23.52 -14.07 57.69
CA PRO A 88 -23.81 -12.93 56.83
C PRO A 88 -23.47 -13.23 55.37
N ALA A 89 -24.28 -12.69 54.46
CA ALA A 89 -23.97 -12.70 53.03
C ALA A 89 -23.36 -11.35 52.65
N LYS A 90 -22.23 -11.37 51.93
CA LYS A 90 -21.53 -10.16 51.46
C LYS A 90 -21.43 -10.18 49.94
N ASP A 91 -21.29 -8.99 49.36
CA ASP A 91 -21.07 -8.77 47.92
C ASP A 91 -22.10 -9.49 47.02
N VAL A 92 -23.35 -9.49 47.47
CA VAL A 92 -24.45 -10.11 46.71
C VAL A 92 -24.89 -9.12 45.64
N TYR A 93 -24.53 -9.44 44.40
CA TYR A 93 -24.92 -8.64 43.24
C TYR A 93 -26.44 -8.69 43.00
N LEU A 94 -27.04 -7.52 42.75
CA LEU A 94 -28.46 -7.30 42.50
C LEU A 94 -28.71 -6.34 41.35
N GLN A 95 -29.87 -6.51 40.72
CA GLN A 95 -30.44 -5.55 39.77
C GLN A 95 -31.77 -5.06 40.34
N VAL A 96 -31.84 -3.76 40.56
CA VAL A 96 -32.98 -3.07 41.18
C VAL A 96 -33.51 -2.00 40.23
N LYS A 97 -34.81 -1.76 40.29
CA LYS A 97 -35.52 -0.80 39.47
C LYS A 97 -35.50 0.56 40.16
N HIS A 98 -35.06 1.58 39.44
CA HIS A 98 -35.15 2.99 39.85
C HIS A 98 -36.56 3.53 39.58
N THR A 99 -36.93 4.66 40.20
CA THR A 99 -38.26 5.27 40.03
C THR A 99 -38.59 5.73 38.60
N ASP A 100 -37.57 5.94 37.77
CA ASP A 100 -37.70 6.30 36.34
C ASP A 100 -37.75 5.07 35.40
N ASP A 101 -37.98 3.87 35.96
CA ASP A 101 -37.96 2.57 35.30
C ASP A 101 -36.58 2.08 34.79
N SER A 102 -35.50 2.84 34.98
CA SER A 102 -34.15 2.36 34.66
C SER A 102 -33.67 1.27 35.63
N ILE A 103 -32.73 0.43 35.18
CA ILE A 103 -32.16 -0.66 35.99
C ILE A 103 -30.81 -0.22 36.55
N LEU A 104 -30.70 -0.27 37.87
CA LEU A 104 -29.46 -0.07 38.61
C LEU A 104 -28.89 -1.43 39.02
N GLU A 105 -27.57 -1.55 38.91
CA GLU A 105 -26.79 -2.66 39.45
C GLU A 105 -26.17 -2.24 40.78
N CYS A 106 -26.21 -3.11 41.78
CA CYS A 106 -25.59 -2.84 43.08
C CYS A 106 -25.15 -4.14 43.77
N ASP A 107 -24.23 -4.01 44.73
CA ASP A 107 -23.81 -5.10 45.61
C ASP A 107 -24.38 -4.85 47.00
N ILE A 108 -24.95 -5.89 47.63
CA ILE A 108 -25.44 -5.79 49.00
C ILE A 108 -24.72 -6.74 49.96
N SER A 109 -24.61 -6.29 51.20
CA SER A 109 -24.28 -7.15 52.34
C SER A 109 -25.46 -7.21 53.31
N VAL A 110 -25.72 -8.39 53.89
CA VAL A 110 -26.89 -8.67 54.73
C VAL A 110 -26.47 -9.41 56.00
N TYR A 111 -26.99 -8.96 57.15
CA TYR A 111 -26.74 -9.49 58.49
C TYR A 111 -28.06 -9.62 59.26
N CYS A 112 -28.18 -10.63 60.13
CA CYS A 112 -29.32 -10.73 61.05
C CYS A 112 -29.31 -9.64 62.14
N ILE A 113 -30.49 -9.17 62.53
CA ILE A 113 -30.74 -8.39 63.74
C ILE A 113 -31.38 -9.32 64.78
N PHE A 114 -30.87 -9.31 66.01
CA PHE A 114 -31.33 -10.19 67.09
C PHE A 114 -32.03 -9.40 68.21
N ASP A 115 -33.07 -9.98 68.82
CA ASP A 115 -33.62 -9.49 70.08
C ASP A 115 -32.74 -9.86 71.29
N TYR A 116 -33.09 -9.35 72.47
CA TYR A 116 -32.39 -9.65 73.73
C TYR A 116 -32.45 -11.14 74.14
N ARG A 117 -33.29 -11.96 73.49
CA ARG A 117 -33.40 -13.40 73.69
C ARG A 117 -32.67 -14.21 72.61
N GLY A 118 -31.93 -13.55 71.73
CA GLY A 118 -31.17 -14.18 70.64
C GLY A 118 -32.01 -14.64 69.45
N ARG A 119 -33.27 -14.18 69.31
CA ARG A 119 -34.12 -14.50 68.16
C ARG A 119 -33.95 -13.45 67.06
N VAL A 120 -33.92 -13.89 65.81
CA VAL A 120 -33.84 -12.97 64.67
C VAL A 120 -35.15 -12.19 64.54
N ILE A 121 -35.07 -10.87 64.55
CA ILE A 121 -36.22 -9.95 64.43
C ILE A 121 -36.24 -9.17 63.11
N GLY A 122 -35.17 -9.27 62.32
CA GLY A 122 -35.04 -8.60 61.03
C GLY A 122 -33.65 -8.76 60.45
N PHE A 123 -33.35 -7.98 59.42
CA PHE A 123 -32.06 -7.95 58.75
C PHE A 123 -31.57 -6.51 58.61
N ARG A 124 -30.27 -6.32 58.71
CA ARG A 124 -29.60 -5.05 58.38
C ARG A 124 -28.60 -5.28 57.27
N GLY A 125 -28.40 -4.27 56.45
CA GLY A 125 -27.49 -4.38 55.32
C GLY A 125 -26.99 -3.04 54.80
N SER A 126 -26.03 -3.15 53.89
CA SER A 126 -25.49 -2.01 53.15
C SER A 126 -25.54 -2.30 51.66
N ALA A 127 -25.76 -1.27 50.86
CA ALA A 127 -25.64 -1.31 49.41
C ALA A 127 -24.42 -0.50 48.97
N SER A 128 -23.72 -0.99 47.95
CA SER A 128 -22.53 -0.34 47.37
C SER A 128 -22.50 -0.55 45.86
N ASN A 129 -21.60 0.18 45.17
CA ASN A 129 -21.40 0.08 43.72
C ASN A 129 -22.68 0.28 42.89
N ILE A 130 -23.55 1.21 43.29
CA ILE A 130 -24.81 1.51 42.61
C ILE A 130 -24.51 2.21 41.28
N ARG A 131 -24.84 1.59 40.14
CA ARG A 131 -24.58 2.15 38.81
C ARG A 131 -25.66 1.76 37.79
N PRO A 132 -25.89 2.56 36.72
CA PRO A 132 -26.80 2.18 35.64
C PRO A 132 -26.31 0.96 34.83
N CYS A 133 -27.22 0.05 34.45
CA CYS A 133 -26.91 -1.11 33.61
C CYS A 133 -26.73 -0.69 32.13
N ARG A 134 -25.50 -0.79 31.57
CA ARG A 134 -25.15 -0.30 30.20
C ARG A 134 -25.10 -1.34 29.07
N ARG A 135 -25.49 -2.60 29.31
CA ARG A 135 -25.25 -3.72 28.35
C ARG A 135 -25.89 -3.53 26.96
N ILE A 136 -27.06 -2.90 26.87
CA ILE A 136 -27.74 -2.65 25.58
C ILE A 136 -27.05 -1.54 24.79
N ASP A 137 -26.61 -0.49 25.48
CA ASP A 137 -25.93 0.64 24.84
C ASP A 137 -24.55 0.24 24.33
N ASP A 138 -23.83 -0.59 25.08
CA ASP A 138 -22.52 -1.11 24.66
C ASP A 138 -22.64 -1.97 23.38
N LEU A 139 -23.67 -2.83 23.31
CA LEU A 139 -23.93 -3.64 22.11
C LEU A 139 -24.29 -2.76 20.90
N ARG A 140 -25.19 -1.78 21.09
CA ARG A 140 -25.58 -0.83 20.04
C ARG A 140 -24.38 -0.02 19.55
N GLN A 141 -23.52 0.44 20.46
CA GLN A 141 -22.31 1.16 20.10
C GLN A 141 -21.33 0.29 19.33
N SER A 142 -21.15 -0.97 19.72
CA SER A 142 -20.30 -1.93 19.01
C SER A 142 -20.82 -2.17 17.58
N GLU A 143 -22.12 -2.41 17.43
CA GLU A 143 -22.76 -2.61 16.13
C GLU A 143 -22.64 -1.38 15.22
N MET A 144 -22.90 -0.19 15.75
CA MET A 144 -22.75 1.06 15.00
C MET A 144 -21.31 1.29 14.54
N LYS A 145 -20.32 1.05 15.42
CA LYS A 145 -18.89 1.15 15.07
C LYS A 145 -18.54 0.18 13.93
N PHE A 146 -18.96 -1.08 14.03
CA PHE A 146 -18.72 -2.06 12.98
C PHE A 146 -19.34 -1.64 11.65
N ARG A 147 -20.61 -1.21 11.67
CA ARG A 147 -21.31 -0.77 10.46
C ARG A 147 -20.63 0.43 9.79
N MET A 148 -20.16 1.40 10.58
CA MET A 148 -19.41 2.53 10.05
C MET A 148 -18.09 2.10 9.42
N MET A 149 -17.32 1.20 10.06
CA MET A 149 -16.08 0.67 9.50
C MET A 149 -16.32 -0.07 8.19
N PHE A 150 -17.34 -0.94 8.14
CA PHE A 150 -17.71 -1.69 6.95
C PHE A 150 -18.10 -0.76 5.79
N GLU A 151 -19.01 0.21 6.03
CA GLU A 151 -19.53 1.09 4.97
C GLU A 151 -18.55 2.16 4.51
N LYS A 152 -17.68 2.65 5.40
CA LYS A 152 -16.72 3.72 5.09
C LYS A 152 -15.35 3.20 4.68
N ALA A 153 -15.11 1.89 4.74
CA ALA A 153 -13.85 1.31 4.27
C ALA A 153 -13.61 1.69 2.80
N PRO A 154 -12.40 2.17 2.44
CA PRO A 154 -12.05 2.48 1.06
C PRO A 154 -11.85 1.24 0.19
N LEU A 155 -11.91 0.04 0.80
CA LEU A 155 -11.84 -1.26 0.14
C LEU A 155 -13.26 -1.76 -0.14
N GLY A 156 -13.45 -2.47 -1.25
CA GLY A 156 -14.66 -3.26 -1.45
C GLY A 156 -14.66 -4.46 -0.49
N ILE A 157 -15.70 -4.61 0.30
CA ILE A 157 -15.84 -5.74 1.24
C ILE A 157 -17.12 -6.48 0.89
N ILE A 158 -17.02 -7.80 0.77
CA ILE A 158 -18.12 -8.67 0.38
C ILE A 158 -18.14 -9.89 1.30
N HIS A 159 -19.31 -10.21 1.82
CA HIS A 159 -19.55 -11.38 2.65
C HIS A 159 -20.38 -12.40 1.87
N PHE A 160 -19.98 -13.66 1.98
CA PHE A 160 -20.66 -14.80 1.37
C PHE A 160 -21.16 -15.77 2.45
N ASP A 161 -22.30 -16.41 2.21
CA ASP A 161 -22.72 -17.58 2.98
C ASP A 161 -21.91 -18.84 2.60
N LYS A 162 -22.11 -19.93 3.34
CA LYS A 162 -21.48 -21.24 3.05
C LYS A 162 -21.78 -21.84 1.67
N TYR A 163 -22.75 -21.27 0.93
CA TYR A 163 -23.10 -21.69 -0.43
C TYR A 163 -22.55 -20.73 -1.50
N GLY A 164 -21.75 -19.73 -1.11
CA GLY A 164 -21.15 -18.76 -2.02
C GLY A 164 -22.12 -17.69 -2.52
N ARG A 165 -23.23 -17.46 -1.82
CA ARG A 165 -24.18 -16.36 -2.12
C ARG A 165 -23.76 -15.12 -1.36
N VAL A 166 -23.81 -13.96 -2.02
CA VAL A 166 -23.51 -12.68 -1.38
C VAL A 166 -24.59 -12.35 -0.36
N THR A 167 -24.21 -12.14 0.90
CA THR A 167 -25.15 -11.74 1.97
C THR A 167 -24.95 -10.30 2.42
N ALA A 168 -23.78 -9.71 2.18
CA ALA A 168 -23.50 -8.30 2.42
C ALA A 168 -22.39 -7.80 1.50
N CYS A 169 -22.45 -6.53 1.10
CA CYS A 169 -21.33 -5.83 0.47
C CYS A 169 -21.36 -4.35 0.85
N ASN A 170 -20.20 -3.72 0.97
CA ASN A 170 -20.13 -2.31 1.33
C ASN A 170 -20.26 -1.38 0.11
N HIS A 171 -20.48 -0.09 0.38
CA HIS A 171 -20.63 0.91 -0.66
C HIS A 171 -19.43 1.04 -1.62
N SER A 172 -18.21 0.83 -1.15
CA SER A 172 -17.00 0.90 -1.99
C SER A 172 -16.97 -0.18 -3.08
N PHE A 173 -17.42 -1.40 -2.76
CA PHE A 173 -17.55 -2.45 -3.77
C PHE A 173 -18.62 -2.11 -4.83
N LEU A 174 -19.74 -1.51 -4.41
CA LEU A 174 -20.80 -1.08 -5.33
C LEU A 174 -20.34 0.01 -6.31
N LYS A 175 -19.41 0.88 -5.87
CA LYS A 175 -18.77 1.88 -6.75
C LYS A 175 -17.85 1.22 -7.77
N MET A 176 -17.02 0.27 -7.33
CA MET A 176 -16.11 -0.49 -8.21
C MET A 176 -16.88 -1.33 -9.24
N SER A 177 -18.11 -1.72 -8.93
CA SER A 177 -18.96 -2.58 -9.77
C SER A 177 -20.01 -1.81 -10.59
N GLN A 178 -19.86 -0.50 -10.81
CA GLN A 178 -20.79 0.24 -11.67
C GLN A 178 -20.75 -0.28 -13.12
N PRO A 179 -21.90 -0.35 -13.83
CA PRO A 179 -23.15 0.36 -13.54
C PRO A 179 -24.18 -0.43 -12.71
N PHE A 180 -23.81 -1.54 -12.06
CA PHE A 180 -24.79 -2.41 -11.37
C PHE A 180 -25.63 -1.71 -10.27
N GLY A 181 -25.29 -0.47 -9.88
CA GLY A 181 -26.19 0.40 -9.12
C GLY A 181 -26.69 -0.24 -7.82
N GLN A 182 -27.77 0.31 -7.25
CA GLN A 182 -28.38 -0.25 -6.03
C GLN A 182 -28.94 -1.68 -6.21
N ASN A 183 -29.06 -2.19 -7.44
CA ASN A 183 -29.55 -3.53 -7.76
C ASN A 183 -28.45 -4.60 -7.87
N ALA A 184 -27.18 -4.22 -7.69
CA ALA A 184 -26.05 -5.16 -7.76
C ALA A 184 -26.25 -6.36 -6.83
N PHE A 185 -26.82 -6.16 -5.64
CA PHE A 185 -27.04 -7.24 -4.66
C PHE A 185 -27.94 -8.38 -5.19
N ALA A 186 -28.92 -8.06 -6.04
CA ALA A 186 -29.81 -9.04 -6.66
C ALA A 186 -29.19 -9.70 -7.90
N GLU A 187 -28.33 -8.98 -8.63
CA GLU A 187 -27.66 -9.47 -9.85
C GLU A 187 -26.35 -10.22 -9.54
N LEU A 188 -25.70 -9.94 -8.41
CA LEU A 188 -24.48 -10.57 -7.90
C LEU A 188 -24.67 -11.99 -7.36
N GLY A 189 -25.84 -12.61 -7.59
CA GLY A 189 -26.29 -13.88 -6.97
C GLY A 189 -25.20 -14.95 -6.77
N SER A 190 -24.21 -15.03 -7.66
CA SER A 190 -22.86 -15.44 -7.27
C SER A 190 -21.78 -14.66 -8.05
N LEU A 191 -20.83 -14.05 -7.34
CA LEU A 191 -19.66 -13.36 -7.93
C LEU A 191 -18.84 -14.24 -8.88
N THR A 192 -18.91 -15.56 -8.69
CA THR A 192 -18.31 -16.56 -9.60
C THR A 192 -18.74 -16.42 -11.05
N ARG A 193 -19.93 -15.84 -11.33
CA ARG A 193 -20.44 -15.69 -12.70
C ARG A 193 -19.88 -14.48 -13.44
N LEU A 194 -19.43 -13.45 -12.73
CA LEU A 194 -19.02 -12.17 -13.33
C LEU A 194 -17.50 -12.09 -13.53
N ASN A 195 -16.71 -12.76 -12.68
CA ASN A 195 -15.27 -12.87 -12.87
C ASN A 195 -14.78 -14.25 -12.39
N PRO A 196 -14.46 -15.18 -13.32
CA PRO A 196 -14.09 -16.55 -12.99
C PRO A 196 -12.91 -16.66 -12.02
N ASN A 197 -11.93 -15.76 -12.15
CA ASN A 197 -10.70 -15.79 -11.34
C ASN A 197 -10.95 -15.31 -9.90
N LEU A 198 -11.76 -14.27 -9.71
CA LEU A 198 -12.24 -13.89 -8.37
C LEU A 198 -13.13 -14.98 -7.78
N GLY A 199 -13.95 -15.63 -8.61
CA GLY A 199 -14.75 -16.79 -8.22
C GLY A 199 -13.91 -17.92 -7.64
N GLU A 200 -12.80 -18.26 -8.28
CA GLU A 200 -11.87 -19.30 -7.80
C GLU A 200 -11.28 -18.97 -6.43
N ALA A 201 -10.91 -17.70 -6.20
CA ALA A 201 -10.40 -17.27 -4.90
C ALA A 201 -11.46 -17.42 -3.79
N VAL A 202 -12.71 -17.05 -4.07
CA VAL A 202 -13.84 -17.23 -3.14
C VAL A 202 -14.13 -18.72 -2.91
N GLU A 203 -14.07 -19.55 -3.94
CA GLU A 203 -14.30 -20.99 -3.80
C GLU A 203 -13.23 -21.65 -2.91
N LYS A 204 -11.96 -21.27 -3.06
CA LYS A 204 -10.87 -21.68 -2.17
C LYS A 204 -11.14 -21.26 -0.71
N ALA A 205 -11.61 -20.04 -0.51
CA ALA A 205 -12.02 -19.55 0.81
C ALA A 205 -13.18 -20.34 1.41
N LEU A 206 -14.22 -20.67 0.65
CA LEU A 206 -15.33 -21.51 1.13
C LEU A 206 -14.89 -22.91 1.54
N ARG A 207 -13.83 -23.44 0.91
CA ARG A 207 -13.16 -24.71 1.28
C ARG A 207 -12.17 -24.57 2.45
N GLY A 208 -12.12 -23.42 3.12
CA GLY A 208 -11.28 -23.20 4.30
C GLY A 208 -9.89 -22.63 4.04
N HIS A 209 -9.57 -22.22 2.80
CA HIS A 209 -8.22 -21.78 2.44
C HIS A 209 -8.19 -20.29 2.08
N GLN A 210 -7.21 -19.55 2.57
CA GLN A 210 -6.99 -18.19 2.09
C GLN A 210 -6.55 -18.20 0.61
N ALA A 211 -7.02 -17.22 -0.16
CA ALA A 211 -6.64 -17.05 -1.55
C ALA A 211 -6.44 -15.58 -1.88
N VAL A 212 -5.49 -15.32 -2.77
CA VAL A 212 -5.19 -13.97 -3.28
C VAL A 212 -5.36 -14.00 -4.79
N TYR A 213 -5.95 -12.94 -5.33
CA TYR A 213 -6.08 -12.69 -6.75
C TYR A 213 -5.57 -11.29 -7.06
N GLN A 214 -4.79 -11.16 -8.13
CA GLN A 214 -4.39 -9.87 -8.67
C GLN A 214 -4.57 -9.90 -10.18
N GLY A 215 -5.35 -8.97 -10.72
CA GLY A 215 -5.65 -8.97 -12.14
C GLY A 215 -6.68 -7.93 -12.54
N GLU A 216 -7.24 -8.07 -13.74
CA GLU A 216 -8.30 -7.20 -14.22
C GLU A 216 -9.66 -7.68 -13.73
N TYR A 217 -10.42 -6.75 -13.17
CA TYR A 217 -11.83 -6.91 -12.87
C TYR A 217 -12.65 -6.05 -13.82
N GLN A 218 -13.50 -6.72 -14.59
CA GLN A 218 -14.47 -6.09 -15.47
C GLN A 218 -15.86 -6.42 -14.91
N PRO A 219 -16.62 -5.42 -14.42
CA PRO A 219 -17.97 -5.66 -13.95
C PRO A 219 -18.90 -6.16 -15.07
N ASN A 220 -18.67 -5.75 -16.32
CA ASN A 220 -19.55 -6.06 -17.45
C ASN A 220 -18.72 -6.39 -18.72
N THR A 221 -19.32 -7.04 -19.70
CA THR A 221 -18.74 -7.32 -21.03
C THR A 221 -18.51 -6.07 -21.90
N SER A 222 -18.87 -4.86 -21.43
CA SER A 222 -18.84 -3.63 -22.24
C SER A 222 -18.16 -2.42 -21.55
N GLY A 223 -17.48 -2.62 -20.42
CA GLY A 223 -16.83 -1.54 -19.67
C GLY A 223 -15.30 -1.63 -19.67
N ASN A 224 -14.61 -0.51 -19.46
CA ASN A 224 -13.18 -0.50 -19.17
C ASN A 224 -12.94 -1.22 -17.82
N GLY A 225 -12.09 -2.25 -17.83
CA GLY A 225 -11.69 -2.96 -16.62
C GLY A 225 -10.88 -2.09 -15.67
N ILE A 226 -10.97 -2.40 -14.39
CA ILE A 226 -10.08 -1.88 -13.36
C ILE A 226 -9.07 -2.97 -12.97
N HIS A 227 -7.87 -2.57 -12.55
CA HIS A 227 -6.95 -3.51 -11.93
C HIS A 227 -7.28 -3.62 -10.45
N VAL A 228 -7.43 -4.86 -9.98
CA VAL A 228 -7.76 -5.14 -8.60
C VAL A 228 -6.77 -6.09 -7.96
N GLU A 229 -6.62 -5.93 -6.66
CA GLU A 229 -6.04 -6.91 -5.76
C GLU A 229 -7.13 -7.35 -4.80
N ALA A 230 -7.37 -8.66 -4.71
CA ALA A 230 -8.42 -9.22 -3.90
C ALA A 230 -7.90 -10.35 -3.01
N GLN A 231 -8.37 -10.37 -1.76
CA GLN A 231 -8.05 -11.38 -0.79
C GLN A 231 -9.35 -12.02 -0.29
N ALA A 232 -9.44 -13.33 -0.45
CA ALA A 232 -10.54 -14.15 0.03
C ALA A 232 -10.10 -14.95 1.27
N ALA A 233 -10.91 -14.93 2.33
CA ALA A 233 -10.65 -15.65 3.57
C ALA A 233 -11.91 -16.40 4.05
N PRO A 234 -11.76 -17.62 4.61
CA PRO A 234 -12.88 -18.34 5.21
C PRO A 234 -13.42 -17.62 6.45
N ILE A 235 -14.72 -17.76 6.69
CA ILE A 235 -15.35 -17.40 7.96
C ILE A 235 -15.80 -18.71 8.59
N THR A 236 -15.27 -19.03 9.77
CA THR A 236 -15.57 -20.27 10.50
C THR A 236 -16.21 -19.96 11.85
N ALA A 237 -17.11 -20.83 12.31
CA ALA A 237 -17.62 -20.79 13.67
C ALA A 237 -16.56 -21.28 14.67
N GLU A 238 -16.82 -21.11 15.97
CA GLU A 238 -15.93 -21.57 17.05
C GLU A 238 -15.67 -23.09 17.02
N ASP A 239 -16.61 -23.87 16.48
CA ASP A 239 -16.49 -25.31 16.29
C ASP A 239 -15.72 -25.72 15.02
N GLY A 240 -15.19 -24.75 14.26
CA GLY A 240 -14.46 -24.95 13.01
C GLY A 240 -15.35 -25.20 11.79
N SER A 241 -16.67 -25.16 11.91
CA SER A 241 -17.58 -25.28 10.76
C SER A 241 -17.53 -24.04 9.88
N SER A 242 -17.58 -24.24 8.55
CA SER A 242 -17.57 -23.15 7.57
C SER A 242 -18.90 -22.39 7.59
N MET A 243 -18.86 -21.12 7.95
CA MET A 243 -20.01 -20.20 7.93
C MET A 243 -20.10 -19.43 6.61
N GLY A 244 -18.99 -19.29 5.88
CA GLY A 244 -18.94 -18.53 4.64
C GLY A 244 -17.54 -18.05 4.28
N ALA A 245 -17.47 -16.95 3.54
CA ALA A 245 -16.21 -16.34 3.13
C ALA A 245 -16.30 -14.80 3.14
N LEU A 246 -15.17 -14.14 3.34
CA LEU A 246 -14.97 -12.70 3.20
C LEU A 246 -14.08 -12.45 1.99
N LEU A 247 -14.51 -11.58 1.07
CA LEU A 247 -13.66 -11.04 0.01
C LEU A 247 -13.41 -9.56 0.28
N ILE A 248 -12.14 -9.19 0.32
CA ILE A 248 -11.69 -7.80 0.36
C ILE A 248 -11.04 -7.51 -0.98
N ILE A 249 -11.50 -6.46 -1.67
CA ILE A 249 -11.03 -6.06 -2.99
C ILE A 249 -10.58 -4.59 -2.97
N SER A 250 -9.42 -4.33 -3.54
CA SER A 250 -8.81 -3.01 -3.65
C SER A 250 -8.62 -2.65 -5.13
N ASP A 251 -9.01 -1.45 -5.52
CA ASP A 251 -8.68 -0.91 -6.85
C ASP A 251 -7.23 -0.39 -6.82
N ILE A 252 -6.37 -1.03 -7.60
CA ILE A 252 -4.94 -0.71 -7.72
C ILE A 252 -4.62 -0.03 -9.05
N THR A 253 -5.63 0.44 -9.80
CA THR A 253 -5.46 1.03 -11.13
C THR A 253 -4.57 2.27 -11.08
N GLU A 254 -4.85 3.20 -10.16
CA GLU A 254 -4.09 4.43 -10.03
C GLU A 254 -2.65 4.15 -9.55
N ARG A 255 -2.51 3.25 -8.57
CA ARG A 255 -1.20 2.79 -8.10
C ARG A 255 -0.36 2.21 -9.23
N ARG A 256 -0.94 1.33 -10.06
CA ARG A 256 -0.24 0.76 -11.23
C ARG A 256 0.14 1.83 -12.25
N ARG A 257 -0.73 2.81 -12.51
CA ARG A 257 -0.41 3.94 -13.39
C ARG A 257 0.76 4.75 -12.84
N TYR A 258 0.78 5.07 -11.54
CA TYR A 258 1.92 5.75 -10.94
C TYR A 258 3.20 4.92 -11.01
N GLU A 259 3.15 3.63 -10.71
CA GLU A 259 4.30 2.74 -10.83
C GLU A 259 4.84 2.69 -12.27
N GLN A 260 3.96 2.64 -13.28
CA GLN A 260 4.35 2.71 -14.69
C GLN A 260 4.95 4.06 -15.05
N THR A 261 4.35 5.17 -14.63
CA THR A 261 4.87 6.53 -14.87
C THR A 261 6.22 6.71 -14.18
N ILE A 262 6.38 6.27 -12.94
CA ILE A 262 7.66 6.31 -12.21
C ILE A 262 8.72 5.49 -12.93
N ARG A 263 8.38 4.27 -13.38
CA ARG A 263 9.29 3.45 -14.20
C ARG A 263 9.67 4.19 -15.48
N HIS A 264 8.70 4.75 -16.20
CA HIS A 264 8.97 5.50 -17.42
C HIS A 264 9.91 6.69 -17.14
N MET A 265 9.64 7.49 -16.11
CA MET A 265 10.50 8.61 -15.70
C MET A 265 11.91 8.17 -15.28
N ALA A 266 12.06 6.97 -14.69
CA ALA A 266 13.35 6.45 -14.29
C ALA A 266 14.21 6.01 -15.50
N TYR A 267 13.58 5.58 -16.59
CA TYR A 267 14.26 4.96 -17.74
C TYR A 267 14.24 5.81 -19.02
N HIS A 268 13.51 6.93 -19.04
CA HIS A 268 13.38 7.81 -20.19
C HIS A 268 13.80 9.25 -19.86
N ASP A 269 14.34 9.95 -20.86
CA ASP A 269 14.64 11.38 -20.80
C ASP A 269 13.35 12.19 -20.81
N PHE A 270 13.21 13.12 -19.87
CA PHE A 270 11.96 13.87 -19.68
C PHE A 270 11.62 14.80 -20.86
N LEU A 271 12.64 15.36 -21.52
CA LEU A 271 12.42 16.32 -22.60
C LEU A 271 12.02 15.61 -23.92
N THR A 272 12.70 14.52 -24.24
CA THR A 272 12.61 13.87 -25.55
C THR A 272 11.78 12.59 -25.55
N GLY A 273 11.52 12.00 -24.38
CA GLY A 273 10.83 10.70 -24.24
C GLY A 273 11.69 9.50 -24.66
N LEU A 274 12.89 9.73 -25.19
CA LEU A 274 13.82 8.66 -25.54
C LEU A 274 14.31 7.92 -24.28
N PRO A 275 14.74 6.67 -24.40
CA PRO A 275 15.57 6.02 -23.38
C PRO A 275 16.66 6.96 -22.82
N ASN A 276 16.89 6.90 -21.53
CA ASN A 276 17.99 7.62 -20.89
C ASN A 276 19.22 6.71 -20.74
N ARG A 277 20.28 7.25 -20.12
CA ARG A 277 21.52 6.51 -19.80
C ARG A 277 21.26 5.20 -19.03
N LEU A 278 20.28 5.15 -18.13
CA LEU A 278 19.98 3.95 -17.36
C LEU A 278 19.42 2.84 -18.25
N LEU A 279 18.46 3.16 -19.11
CA LEU A 279 17.81 2.17 -19.97
C LEU A 279 18.73 1.62 -21.06
N ILE A 280 19.58 2.47 -21.68
CA ILE A 280 20.52 1.96 -22.69
C ILE A 280 21.60 1.07 -22.08
N ASN A 281 22.08 1.38 -20.87
CA ASN A 281 23.02 0.53 -20.13
C ASN A 281 22.39 -0.82 -19.76
N ASP A 282 21.14 -0.81 -19.29
CA ASP A 282 20.37 -2.04 -19.04
C ASP A 282 20.28 -2.90 -20.31
N ARG A 283 19.91 -2.30 -21.46
CA ARG A 283 19.86 -3.01 -22.74
C ARG A 283 21.23 -3.53 -23.19
N MET A 284 22.31 -2.78 -22.98
CA MET A 284 23.68 -3.26 -23.27
C MET A 284 24.07 -4.46 -22.41
N SER A 285 23.66 -4.47 -21.13
CA SER A 285 23.94 -5.59 -20.22
C SER A 285 23.32 -6.91 -20.68
N VAL A 286 22.22 -6.82 -21.44
CA VAL A 286 21.55 -7.97 -22.07
C VAL A 286 22.13 -8.27 -23.46
N ALA A 287 22.33 -7.23 -24.29
CA ALA A 287 22.73 -7.37 -25.69
C ALA A 287 24.16 -7.90 -25.86
N LEU A 288 25.12 -7.43 -25.06
CA LEU A 288 26.53 -7.86 -25.19
C LEU A 288 26.73 -9.36 -24.91
N PRO A 289 26.20 -9.94 -23.80
CA PRO A 289 26.27 -11.39 -23.59
C PRO A 289 25.53 -12.20 -24.66
N GLN A 290 24.44 -11.67 -25.24
CA GLN A 290 23.75 -12.33 -26.36
C GLN A 290 24.62 -12.31 -27.62
N ALA A 291 25.17 -11.16 -28.00
CA ALA A 291 26.04 -11.02 -29.16
C ALA A 291 27.30 -11.89 -29.04
N LYS A 292 27.90 -11.95 -27.84
CA LYS A 292 29.06 -12.82 -27.56
C LYS A 292 28.74 -14.30 -27.77
N ARG A 293 27.57 -14.77 -27.33
CA ARG A 293 27.14 -16.17 -27.50
C ARG A 293 26.77 -16.50 -28.93
N ALA A 294 26.12 -15.58 -29.62
CA ALA A 294 25.70 -15.75 -31.01
C ALA A 294 26.81 -15.43 -32.03
N GLN A 295 27.98 -14.96 -31.56
CA GLN A 295 29.08 -14.45 -32.39
C GLN A 295 28.63 -13.39 -33.41
N THR A 296 27.66 -12.56 -33.01
CA THR A 296 27.15 -11.48 -33.87
C THR A 296 27.84 -10.16 -33.56
N LEU A 297 27.86 -9.27 -34.56
CA LEU A 297 28.35 -7.91 -34.40
C LEU A 297 27.30 -7.04 -33.70
N LEU A 298 27.78 -6.10 -32.90
CA LEU A 298 26.97 -5.06 -32.27
C LEU A 298 27.68 -3.72 -32.47
N ALA A 299 26.92 -2.66 -32.73
CA ALA A 299 27.48 -1.31 -32.86
C ALA A 299 26.96 -0.38 -31.76
N ILE A 300 27.87 0.45 -31.26
CA ILE A 300 27.54 1.64 -30.48
C ILE A 300 27.88 2.86 -31.33
N VAL A 301 26.96 3.80 -31.42
CA VAL A 301 27.19 5.11 -32.04
C VAL A 301 27.00 6.19 -30.99
N TYR A 302 28.02 7.01 -30.75
CA TYR A 302 27.93 8.18 -29.87
C TYR A 302 27.84 9.43 -30.74
N LEU A 303 26.76 10.19 -30.62
CA LEU A 303 26.41 11.33 -31.46
C LEU A 303 26.28 12.61 -30.65
N ASP A 304 26.71 13.72 -31.23
CA ASP A 304 26.59 15.07 -30.68
C ASP A 304 26.09 16.04 -31.77
N LEU A 305 25.21 16.95 -31.39
CA LEU A 305 24.75 18.01 -32.29
C LEU A 305 25.78 19.14 -32.36
N ASP A 306 26.29 19.38 -33.56
CA ASP A 306 27.32 20.39 -33.76
C ASP A 306 26.78 21.79 -33.45
N ASN A 307 27.54 22.54 -32.66
CA ASN A 307 27.27 23.93 -32.31
C ASN A 307 25.90 24.14 -31.63
N PHE A 308 25.32 23.13 -30.97
CA PHE A 308 24.04 23.28 -30.28
C PHE A 308 24.05 24.39 -29.21
N LYS A 309 25.18 24.58 -28.52
CA LYS A 309 25.35 25.71 -27.59
C LYS A 309 25.14 27.07 -28.29
N LEU A 310 25.66 27.27 -29.50
CA LEU A 310 25.47 28.51 -30.25
C LEU A 310 23.99 28.72 -30.60
N ILE A 311 23.26 27.64 -30.90
CA ILE A 311 21.81 27.69 -31.13
C ILE A 311 21.08 28.16 -29.88
N ASN A 312 21.41 27.60 -28.70
CA ASN A 312 20.84 28.04 -27.43
C ASN A 312 21.17 29.50 -27.12
N ASP A 313 22.41 29.91 -27.34
CA ASP A 313 22.86 31.28 -27.06
C ASP A 313 22.18 32.30 -28.00
N THR A 314 21.82 31.87 -29.23
CA THR A 314 21.22 32.74 -30.26
C THR A 314 19.69 32.76 -30.22
N LEU A 315 19.05 31.61 -30.00
CA LEU A 315 17.59 31.42 -30.11
C LEU A 315 16.91 31.15 -28.77
N GLY A 316 17.68 30.99 -27.69
CA GLY A 316 17.21 30.68 -26.34
C GLY A 316 17.00 29.18 -26.10
N HIS A 317 17.08 28.79 -24.81
CA HIS A 317 16.96 27.40 -24.38
C HIS A 317 15.64 26.73 -24.78
N ILE A 318 14.52 27.46 -24.78
CA ILE A 318 13.22 26.91 -25.20
C ILE A 318 13.27 26.43 -26.67
N MET A 319 13.95 27.18 -27.54
CA MET A 319 14.11 26.79 -28.95
C MET A 319 15.05 25.59 -29.09
N GLY A 320 16.14 25.56 -28.31
CA GLY A 320 17.02 24.39 -28.28
C GLY A 320 16.32 23.14 -27.77
N ASP A 321 15.48 23.25 -26.75
CA ASP A 321 14.69 22.14 -26.22
C ASP A 321 13.72 21.59 -27.29
N ARG A 322 13.03 22.47 -28.03
CA ARG A 322 12.17 22.07 -29.15
C ARG A 322 12.96 21.44 -30.30
N LEU A 323 14.14 21.98 -30.60
CA LEU A 323 15.04 21.38 -31.59
C LEU A 323 15.45 19.96 -31.17
N LEU A 324 15.79 19.74 -29.90
CA LEU A 324 16.12 18.41 -29.39
C LEU A 324 14.95 17.42 -29.49
N GLN A 325 13.72 17.89 -29.29
CA GLN A 325 12.51 17.07 -29.51
C GLN A 325 12.37 16.66 -30.98
N GLU A 326 12.51 17.59 -31.91
CA GLU A 326 12.44 17.29 -33.36
C GLU A 326 13.58 16.38 -33.83
N VAL A 327 14.80 16.60 -33.33
CA VAL A 327 15.95 15.71 -33.56
C VAL A 327 15.62 14.30 -33.04
N SER A 328 15.08 14.19 -31.84
CA SER A 328 14.75 12.90 -31.24
C SER A 328 13.71 12.13 -32.04
N ILE A 329 12.65 12.79 -32.49
CA ILE A 329 11.61 12.20 -33.36
C ILE A 329 12.25 11.70 -34.66
N ARG A 330 13.07 12.53 -35.30
CA ARG A 330 13.73 12.17 -36.56
C ARG A 330 14.66 10.98 -36.39
N LEU A 331 15.53 11.00 -35.37
CA LEU A 331 16.46 9.90 -35.12
C LEU A 331 15.73 8.60 -34.70
N GLN A 332 14.64 8.70 -33.94
CA GLN A 332 13.81 7.55 -33.58
C GLN A 332 13.18 6.88 -34.82
N SER A 333 12.84 7.65 -35.86
CA SER A 333 12.35 7.09 -37.13
C SER A 333 13.41 6.29 -37.91
N LEU A 334 14.70 6.43 -37.57
CA LEU A 334 15.78 5.73 -38.26
C LEU A 334 15.98 4.30 -37.75
N VAL A 335 15.51 4.01 -36.54
CA VAL A 335 15.76 2.74 -35.84
C VAL A 335 14.56 1.79 -35.94
N ARG A 336 14.84 0.49 -36.05
CA ARG A 336 13.79 -0.56 -36.08
C ARG A 336 13.48 -1.07 -34.68
N ALA A 337 12.41 -1.85 -34.56
CA ALA A 337 12.13 -2.60 -33.34
C ALA A 337 13.32 -3.52 -32.98
N GLY A 338 13.89 -3.33 -31.79
CA GLY A 338 15.08 -4.04 -31.31
C GLY A 338 16.33 -3.16 -31.19
N ASP A 339 16.45 -2.13 -32.03
CA ASP A 339 17.49 -1.11 -31.89
C ASP A 339 17.11 -0.14 -30.77
N THR A 340 18.10 0.58 -30.22
CA THR A 340 17.87 1.60 -29.19
C THR A 340 18.53 2.89 -29.58
N ILE A 341 17.82 3.99 -29.45
CA ILE A 341 18.38 5.33 -29.33
C ILE A 341 18.13 5.82 -27.92
N ALA A 342 19.12 6.47 -27.31
CA ALA A 342 19.01 7.12 -26.02
C ALA A 342 19.55 8.55 -26.09
N ARG A 343 19.01 9.43 -25.24
CA ARG A 343 19.62 10.73 -24.97
C ARG A 343 20.48 10.61 -23.71
N MET A 344 21.75 10.97 -23.85
CA MET A 344 22.74 10.87 -22.76
C MET A 344 22.72 12.10 -21.86
N GLY A 345 22.29 13.24 -22.39
CA GLY A 345 22.18 14.53 -21.73
C GLY A 345 22.58 15.65 -22.70
N GLY A 346 22.07 16.87 -22.49
CA GLY A 346 22.40 17.99 -23.39
C GLY A 346 22.02 17.70 -24.85
N ASP A 347 23.01 17.78 -25.73
CA ASP A 347 22.98 17.50 -27.17
C ASP A 347 23.52 16.12 -27.57
N GLU A 348 23.80 15.25 -26.59
CA GLU A 348 24.40 13.94 -26.81
C GLU A 348 23.35 12.83 -26.92
N PHE A 349 23.51 11.98 -27.94
CA PHE A 349 22.69 10.81 -28.21
C PHE A 349 23.56 9.57 -28.36
N MET A 350 23.00 8.41 -28.03
CA MET A 350 23.68 7.13 -28.20
C MET A 350 22.76 6.13 -28.88
N PHE A 351 23.26 5.43 -29.89
CA PHE A 351 22.59 4.30 -30.49
C PHE A 351 23.22 2.99 -30.07
N LEU A 352 22.37 1.98 -29.90
CA LEU A 352 22.73 0.58 -29.73
C LEU A 352 22.06 -0.24 -30.83
N PHE A 353 22.87 -0.88 -31.66
CA PHE A 353 22.45 -1.82 -32.69
C PHE A 353 22.89 -3.22 -32.28
N PRO A 354 22.01 -4.03 -31.64
CA PRO A 354 22.41 -5.26 -30.95
C PRO A 354 22.76 -6.42 -31.89
N SER A 355 22.40 -6.31 -33.18
CA SER A 355 22.68 -7.35 -34.18
C SER A 355 22.89 -6.72 -35.55
N LEU A 356 24.16 -6.66 -35.95
CA LEU A 356 24.60 -6.37 -37.32
C LEU A 356 25.03 -7.67 -37.99
N SER A 357 24.74 -7.79 -39.30
CA SER A 357 25.13 -8.98 -40.08
C SER A 357 26.58 -8.89 -40.51
N GLN A 358 27.05 -7.69 -40.81
CA GLN A 358 28.41 -7.42 -41.29
C GLN A 358 28.88 -6.01 -40.88
N PRO A 359 30.20 -5.74 -40.83
CA PRO A 359 30.71 -4.41 -40.49
C PRO A 359 30.22 -3.30 -41.43
N ARG A 360 29.95 -3.63 -42.69
CA ARG A 360 29.41 -2.69 -43.69
C ARG A 360 28.05 -2.10 -43.27
N ASP A 361 27.26 -2.83 -42.49
CA ASP A 361 25.95 -2.35 -42.03
C ASP A 361 26.12 -1.12 -41.12
N ALA A 362 27.23 -1.03 -40.37
CA ALA A 362 27.54 0.13 -39.54
C ALA A 362 27.75 1.40 -40.38
N PHE A 363 28.39 1.29 -41.55
CA PHE A 363 28.54 2.41 -42.48
C PHE A 363 27.21 2.85 -43.09
N GLN A 364 26.34 1.89 -43.44
CA GLN A 364 25.00 2.23 -43.96
C GLN A 364 24.15 2.97 -42.93
N ILE A 365 24.23 2.55 -41.66
CA ILE A 365 23.58 3.24 -40.55
C ILE A 365 24.16 4.65 -40.38
N ALA A 366 25.49 4.79 -40.46
CA ALA A 366 26.16 6.08 -40.38
C ALA A 366 25.67 7.03 -41.48
N ASP A 367 25.68 6.60 -42.73
CA ASP A 367 25.20 7.39 -43.86
C ASP A 367 23.72 7.77 -43.68
N LYS A 368 22.89 6.84 -43.19
CA LYS A 368 21.47 7.11 -42.92
C LYS A 368 21.28 8.19 -41.85
N ILE A 369 22.07 8.13 -40.76
CA ILE A 369 22.03 9.14 -39.70
C ILE A 369 22.49 10.49 -40.26
N LEU A 370 23.64 10.55 -40.94
CA LEU A 370 24.18 11.80 -41.47
C LEU A 370 23.25 12.44 -42.51
N ASN A 371 22.68 11.65 -43.41
CA ASN A 371 21.73 12.13 -44.42
C ASN A 371 20.43 12.66 -43.78
N SER A 372 20.04 12.19 -42.60
CA SER A 372 18.86 12.71 -41.90
C SER A 372 19.02 14.17 -41.40
N PHE A 373 20.27 14.64 -41.24
CA PHE A 373 20.60 16.02 -40.90
C PHE A 373 20.76 16.92 -42.13
N SER A 374 20.68 16.38 -43.36
CA SER A 374 20.79 17.18 -44.59
C SER A 374 19.58 18.08 -44.84
N SER A 375 18.42 17.74 -44.26
CA SER A 375 17.21 18.58 -44.31
C SER A 375 17.06 19.40 -43.02
N PRO A 376 16.63 20.67 -43.10
CA PRO A 376 16.36 21.49 -41.92
C PRO A 376 15.36 20.85 -40.96
N PHE A 377 15.42 21.26 -39.68
CA PHE A 377 14.42 20.93 -38.67
C PHE A 377 13.41 22.07 -38.59
N ASN A 378 12.13 21.76 -38.76
CA ASN A 378 11.08 22.75 -38.62
C ASN A 378 10.70 22.87 -37.14
N VAL A 379 11.07 23.98 -36.51
CA VAL A 379 10.82 24.25 -35.10
C VAL A 379 10.06 25.57 -34.99
N ASP A 380 8.81 25.53 -34.53
CA ASP A 380 7.92 26.70 -34.47
C ASP A 380 7.82 27.49 -35.77
N GLN A 381 7.66 26.79 -36.90
CA GLN A 381 7.59 27.40 -38.25
C GLN A 381 8.90 28.06 -38.70
N LYS A 382 10.03 27.81 -38.02
CA LYS A 382 11.36 28.20 -38.47
C LYS A 382 12.16 26.97 -38.89
N ASP A 383 12.85 27.10 -40.02
CA ASP A 383 13.78 26.07 -40.47
C ASP A 383 15.15 26.31 -39.84
N ILE A 384 15.57 25.37 -38.98
CA ILE A 384 16.86 25.39 -38.31
C ILE A 384 17.75 24.33 -38.94
N LEU A 385 18.90 24.76 -39.46
CA LEU A 385 19.94 23.85 -39.94
C LEU A 385 20.90 23.53 -38.79
N VAL A 386 21.00 22.25 -38.46
CA VAL A 386 21.98 21.72 -37.50
C VAL A 386 22.63 20.49 -38.10
N THR A 387 23.92 20.32 -37.86
CA THR A 387 24.69 19.14 -38.27
C THR A 387 24.99 18.27 -37.05
N ALA A 388 25.44 17.05 -37.29
CA ALA A 388 25.84 16.15 -36.22
C ALA A 388 27.21 15.54 -36.51
N SER A 389 27.97 15.34 -35.44
CA SER A 389 29.20 14.55 -35.45
C SER A 389 28.98 13.28 -34.63
N PHE A 390 29.49 12.14 -35.09
CA PHE A 390 29.35 10.90 -34.33
C PHE A 390 30.52 9.92 -34.50
N GLY A 391 30.77 9.13 -33.47
CA GLY A 391 31.78 8.09 -33.44
C GLY A 391 31.15 6.70 -33.33
N ILE A 392 31.76 5.71 -33.97
CA ILE A 392 31.23 4.34 -34.04
C ILE A 392 32.24 3.35 -33.45
N SER A 393 31.79 2.50 -32.54
CA SER A 393 32.54 1.34 -32.04
C SER A 393 31.78 0.04 -32.29
N LEU A 394 32.52 -1.05 -32.56
CA LEU A 394 31.96 -2.35 -32.92
C LEU A 394 32.41 -3.40 -31.92
N PHE A 395 31.47 -4.17 -31.36
CA PHE A 395 31.79 -5.41 -30.68
C PHE A 395 31.92 -6.54 -31.72
N PRO A 396 32.91 -7.44 -31.59
CA PRO A 396 33.99 -7.47 -30.59
C PRO A 396 35.27 -6.70 -30.98
N VAL A 397 35.29 -6.03 -32.13
CA VAL A 397 36.50 -5.47 -32.77
C VAL A 397 37.15 -4.34 -31.96
N HIS A 398 36.32 -3.43 -31.45
CA HIS A 398 36.72 -2.21 -30.76
C HIS A 398 36.51 -2.32 -29.24
N GLY A 399 36.20 -3.50 -28.70
CA GLY A 399 35.97 -3.68 -27.26
C GLY A 399 35.18 -4.94 -26.92
N GLN A 400 35.30 -5.39 -25.68
CA GLN A 400 34.64 -6.61 -25.17
C GLN A 400 33.55 -6.33 -24.13
N ASP A 401 33.46 -5.09 -23.64
CA ASP A 401 32.55 -4.62 -22.61
C ASP A 401 31.97 -3.26 -22.99
N SER A 402 30.85 -2.88 -22.34
CA SER A 402 30.13 -1.65 -22.65
C SER A 402 30.98 -0.40 -22.47
N ASP A 403 31.76 -0.34 -21.39
CA ASP A 403 32.50 0.88 -21.01
C ASP A 403 33.62 1.15 -22.02
N THR A 404 34.34 0.10 -22.44
CA THR A 404 35.36 0.19 -23.49
C THR A 404 34.75 0.62 -24.82
N LEU A 405 33.61 0.05 -25.22
CA LEU A 405 32.95 0.39 -26.48
C LEU A 405 32.43 1.83 -26.49
N ILE A 406 31.82 2.28 -25.39
CA ILE A 406 31.33 3.67 -25.25
C ILE A 406 32.50 4.64 -25.31
N ARG A 407 33.57 4.40 -24.55
CA ARG A 407 34.76 5.25 -24.56
C ARG A 407 35.38 5.33 -25.96
N ASN A 408 35.48 4.20 -26.65
CA ASN A 408 36.05 4.16 -27.99
C ASN A 408 35.14 4.86 -29.03
N ALA A 409 33.81 4.79 -28.87
CA ALA A 409 32.90 5.58 -29.70
C ALA A 409 33.05 7.09 -29.42
N ASP A 410 33.23 7.49 -28.17
CA ASP A 410 33.48 8.88 -27.78
C ASP A 410 34.83 9.42 -28.34
N ASP A 411 35.91 8.63 -28.26
CA ASP A 411 37.20 8.98 -28.88
C ASP A 411 37.09 9.16 -30.41
N ALA A 412 36.23 8.38 -31.06
CA ALA A 412 35.95 8.52 -32.48
C ALA A 412 35.12 9.78 -32.79
N LEU A 413 34.12 10.09 -31.95
CA LEU A 413 33.35 11.34 -32.01
C LEU A 413 34.27 12.57 -31.87
N TYR A 414 35.19 12.54 -30.90
CA TYR A 414 36.16 13.63 -30.72
C TYR A 414 36.98 13.87 -31.99
N ARG A 415 37.45 12.80 -32.65
CA ARG A 415 38.13 12.88 -33.95
C ARG A 415 37.22 13.44 -35.06
N ALA A 416 35.96 13.05 -35.10
CA ALA A 416 34.98 13.60 -36.05
C ALA A 416 34.87 15.13 -35.92
N LYS A 417 34.80 15.64 -34.68
CA LYS A 417 34.76 17.07 -34.39
C LYS A 417 36.05 17.79 -34.80
N GLN A 418 37.22 17.16 -34.60
CA GLN A 418 38.51 17.72 -35.02
C GLN A 418 38.67 17.77 -36.55
N GLN A 419 38.07 16.83 -37.28
CA GLN A 419 38.13 16.77 -38.75
C GLN A 419 37.12 17.70 -39.45
N GLY A 420 36.56 18.67 -38.73
CA GLY A 420 35.70 19.71 -39.31
C GLY A 420 34.20 19.52 -39.05
N ARG A 421 33.81 18.59 -38.18
CA ARG A 421 32.40 18.31 -37.81
C ARG A 421 31.56 17.81 -38.99
N ASN A 422 30.25 17.63 -38.80
CA ASN A 422 29.31 17.12 -39.82
C ASN A 422 29.82 15.86 -40.54
N ASN A 423 30.38 14.93 -39.77
CA ASN A 423 30.92 13.68 -40.28
C ASN A 423 30.87 12.60 -39.20
N PHE A 424 31.30 11.39 -39.55
CA PHE A 424 31.50 10.33 -38.59
C PHE A 424 32.88 9.70 -38.68
N GLN A 425 33.31 9.07 -37.60
CA GLN A 425 34.53 8.27 -37.58
C GLN A 425 34.23 6.90 -36.97
N MET A 426 34.78 5.85 -37.58
CA MET A 426 34.90 4.56 -36.90
C MET A 426 36.09 4.63 -35.95
N TYR A 427 35.97 4.03 -34.77
CA TYR A 427 37.09 3.91 -33.86
C TYR A 427 38.20 3.09 -34.52
N ALA A 428 39.34 3.73 -34.71
CA ALA A 428 40.61 3.06 -34.98
C ALA A 428 41.55 3.30 -33.80
N PRO A 429 42.24 2.28 -33.27
CA PRO A 429 43.35 2.49 -32.34
C PRO A 429 44.36 3.43 -32.99
N ALA A 430 44.89 4.41 -32.25
CA ALA A 430 45.95 5.26 -32.78
C ALA A 430 47.13 4.37 -33.18
N VAL A 431 47.47 4.35 -34.48
CA VAL A 431 48.77 3.85 -34.91
C VAL A 431 49.79 4.80 -34.28
N ALA A 432 50.72 4.27 -33.47
CA ALA A 432 51.80 5.07 -32.90
C ALA A 432 52.43 5.92 -34.01
N PRO A 433 52.63 7.23 -33.82
CA PRO A 433 53.20 8.07 -34.86
C PRO A 433 54.62 7.57 -35.13
N LEU A 434 54.81 6.84 -36.24
CA LEU A 434 56.11 6.77 -36.87
C LEU A 434 56.45 8.20 -37.27
N PHE A 435 57.36 8.82 -36.51
CA PHE A 435 58.04 10.05 -36.88
C PHE A 435 58.63 9.86 -38.28
N LEU A 436 57.98 10.43 -39.28
CA LEU A 436 58.56 10.65 -40.59
C LEU A 436 59.08 12.09 -40.60
N GLU A 437 60.38 12.22 -40.34
CA GLU A 437 61.09 13.48 -40.57
C GLU A 437 60.95 13.90 -42.03
N ARG A 438 60.64 15.18 -42.21
CA ARG A 438 60.50 15.83 -43.50
C ARG A 438 61.89 16.18 -44.01
N SER A 439 62.44 15.42 -44.96
CA SER A 439 63.63 15.87 -45.70
C SER A 439 63.23 16.91 -46.74
N VAL A 440 63.95 18.04 -46.69
CA VAL A 440 63.83 19.15 -47.61
C VAL A 440 64.65 18.82 -48.85
N THR A 441 64.01 18.61 -49.99
CA THR A 441 64.39 19.04 -51.35
C THR A 441 63.50 18.35 -52.39
N GLY A 442 63.14 19.11 -53.43
CA GLY A 442 62.01 18.79 -54.30
C GLY A 442 62.27 17.73 -55.38
N LYS A 443 61.13 17.29 -55.91
CA LYS A 443 60.89 16.51 -57.14
C LYS A 443 61.39 15.05 -57.15
N ASP A 444 60.43 14.20 -57.47
CA ASP A 444 60.50 12.79 -57.85
C ASP A 444 60.73 11.74 -56.75
N TRP A 445 59.71 10.90 -56.55
CA TRP A 445 59.77 9.69 -55.76
C TRP A 445 60.62 8.64 -56.49
N GLN A 446 61.88 8.48 -56.08
CA GLN A 446 62.66 7.28 -56.42
C GLN A 446 62.80 6.39 -55.18
N TYR A 447 62.47 5.10 -55.35
CA TYR A 447 62.80 4.05 -54.39
C TYR A 447 64.30 3.77 -54.45
N SER A 448 64.96 3.85 -53.30
CA SER A 448 66.33 3.37 -53.09
C SER A 448 66.29 2.26 -52.05
N ASP A 449 66.32 1.02 -52.53
CA ASP A 449 66.60 -0.19 -51.75
C ASP A 449 68.05 -0.17 -51.27
N LYS A 450 68.30 -0.41 -49.97
CA LYS A 450 69.50 -1.12 -49.51
C LYS A 450 69.33 -1.69 -48.09
N ASP A 451 69.42 -3.03 -48.08
CA ASP A 451 69.87 -3.95 -47.03
C ASP A 451 68.87 -4.31 -45.90
N ARG A 452 68.06 -5.36 -46.08
CA ARG A 452 68.31 -6.80 -45.80
C ARG A 452 68.38 -7.16 -44.31
N ILE A 453 67.25 -7.63 -43.74
CA ILE A 453 67.12 -8.92 -43.03
C ILE A 453 65.71 -9.46 -43.37
N GLY A 454 65.62 -10.76 -43.67
CA GLY A 454 64.60 -11.35 -44.53
C GLY A 454 63.20 -11.53 -43.94
N LEU A 455 62.22 -11.24 -44.80
CA LEU A 455 60.87 -11.79 -44.79
C LEU A 455 60.64 -12.47 -46.16
N PRO A 456 59.86 -13.57 -46.24
CA PRO A 456 59.42 -14.12 -47.52
C PRO A 456 58.45 -13.13 -48.18
N SER A 457 58.66 -12.92 -49.47
CA SER A 457 57.92 -12.04 -50.35
C SER A 457 56.48 -12.52 -50.61
N TRP A 458 55.52 -11.61 -50.46
CA TRP A 458 54.35 -11.54 -51.34
C TRP A 458 54.03 -10.07 -51.62
N ARG A 459 53.97 -9.75 -52.92
CA ARG A 459 53.76 -8.42 -53.50
C ARG A 459 52.27 -8.09 -53.53
N LYS A 460 51.99 -6.80 -53.32
CA LYS A 460 50.98 -5.95 -53.98
C LYS A 460 49.80 -6.69 -54.65
N THR A 461 48.63 -6.63 -54.02
CA THR A 461 47.33 -6.63 -54.71
C THR A 461 46.26 -5.93 -53.88
N ASN A 462 45.27 -5.41 -54.57
CA ASN A 462 44.18 -4.54 -54.11
C ASN A 462 43.49 -4.99 -52.82
N VAL A 463 43.06 -4.00 -52.03
CA VAL A 463 42.38 -4.10 -50.73
C VAL A 463 40.91 -4.58 -50.86
N LEU A 464 40.62 -5.54 -51.74
CA LEU A 464 39.24 -6.03 -51.96
C LEU A 464 39.06 -7.56 -51.97
N ASP A 465 40.11 -8.39 -51.90
CA ASP A 465 39.95 -9.85 -52.11
C ASP A 465 40.39 -10.78 -50.94
N GLU A 466 40.67 -10.28 -49.73
CA GLU A 466 41.13 -11.14 -48.60
C GLU A 466 40.04 -11.56 -47.59
N TRP A 467 38.78 -11.72 -48.01
CA TRP A 467 37.68 -12.14 -47.11
C TRP A 467 36.89 -13.38 -47.56
N GLU A 468 37.42 -14.18 -48.50
CA GLU A 468 36.76 -15.43 -48.90
C GLU A 468 37.40 -16.73 -48.40
N HIS A 469 38.56 -16.75 -47.72
CA HIS A 469 39.22 -18.01 -47.32
C HIS A 469 39.73 -18.05 -45.87
N SER A 470 38.82 -17.89 -44.91
CA SER A 470 39.06 -18.33 -43.53
C SER A 470 37.74 -18.78 -42.89
N GLY A 471 37.38 -20.03 -43.17
CA GLY A 471 36.27 -20.70 -42.50
C GLY A 471 36.57 -20.92 -41.02
N PHE A 472 35.71 -20.34 -40.18
CA PHE A 472 35.30 -20.84 -38.86
C PHE A 472 33.87 -20.40 -38.60
#